data_AF-A0A852UV23-F1
#
_entry.id   AF-A0A852UV23-F1
#
_cell.length_a   1.000
_cell.length_b   1.000
_cell.length_c   1.000
_cell.angle_alpha   90.00
_cell.angle_beta   90.00
_cell.angle_gamma   90.00
#
_symmetry.space_group_name_H-M   'P 1'
#
loop_
_entity.id
_entity.type
_entity.pdbx_description
1 polymer ?
#
loop_
_entity_poly.entity_id
_entity_poly.type
_entity_poly.pdbx_seq_one_letter_code
_entity_poly.pdbx_strand_id
1 'polypeptide(L)'
;MSKSARQGTAREKLAEERKRQAARDKQRKLLLGVAGGLVLVSAAVVGFVVVKNNSGDGDGAPKAVAYTGPLAPTTRQEDGSILMSKEGVAGPTLVVFEDFQCPACKSLDEAAGDALLKAAAEGKARVIYRPFQLFKAPSFAEPLPSVSRRGANAAFCAPADKWVSYAKTLYAHQPVEGKNGFENAELLSWARDLGFYSADFEKCVTGMQKAADIDKATKYAEEQKVQGTPTLKLNGKDLTQEQVGQIASSPAALDELLAAAGSSPAPSDQ
;
A
#
# COMPACT_ATOMS: atom_id res chain seq x y z
N MET A 1 -45.00 29.15 37.79
CA MET A 1 -44.04 28.67 36.76
C MET A 1 -44.00 27.14 36.79
N SER A 2 -44.64 26.49 35.83
CA SER A 2 -45.08 25.08 35.89
C SER A 2 -43.94 24.04 35.81
N LYS A 3 -43.97 23.03 36.70
CA LYS A 3 -43.13 21.81 36.70
C LYS A 3 -43.23 21.02 35.38
N SER A 4 -44.29 21.22 34.60
CA SER A 4 -44.56 20.47 33.36
C SER A 4 -43.59 20.83 32.21
N ALA A 5 -43.14 22.08 32.12
CA ALA A 5 -42.22 22.53 31.07
C ALA A 5 -40.78 21.99 31.23
N ARG A 6 -40.37 21.60 32.45
CA ARG A 6 -39.04 21.00 32.71
C ARG A 6 -39.00 19.48 32.46
N GLN A 7 -40.15 18.81 32.39
CA GLN A 7 -40.21 17.36 32.17
C GLN A 7 -40.14 16.97 30.68
N GLY A 8 -40.60 17.84 29.77
CA GLY A 8 -40.49 17.61 28.31
C GLY A 8 -39.05 17.60 27.83
N THR A 9 -38.24 18.58 28.25
CA THR A 9 -36.85 18.76 27.79
C THR A 9 -35.90 17.66 28.28
N ALA A 10 -36.14 17.06 29.44
CA ALA A 10 -35.33 15.95 29.95
C ALA A 10 -35.59 14.63 29.19
N ARG A 11 -36.85 14.36 28.83
CA ARG A 11 -37.23 13.15 28.07
C ARG A 11 -36.77 13.21 26.62
N GLU A 12 -36.81 14.40 26.03
CA GLU A 12 -36.37 14.64 24.66
C GLU A 12 -34.85 14.48 24.49
N LYS A 13 -34.06 15.01 25.43
CA LYS A 13 -32.60 14.81 25.47
C LYS A 13 -32.22 13.33 25.62
N LEU A 14 -32.91 12.59 26.50
CA LEU A 14 -32.70 11.15 26.66
C LEU A 14 -33.04 10.35 25.39
N ALA A 15 -34.06 10.77 24.64
CA ALA A 15 -34.42 10.13 23.37
C ALA A 15 -33.38 10.42 22.27
N GLU A 16 -32.84 11.64 22.22
CA GLU A 16 -31.78 12.01 21.27
C GLU A 16 -30.46 11.30 21.57
N GLU A 17 -30.08 11.19 22.85
CA GLU A 17 -28.90 10.45 23.28
C GLU A 17 -29.01 8.95 22.95
N ARG A 18 -30.17 8.34 23.17
CA ARG A 18 -30.43 6.93 22.78
C ARG A 18 -30.33 6.73 21.28
N LYS A 19 -30.82 7.66 20.46
CA LYS A 19 -30.66 7.61 18.98
C LYS A 19 -29.18 7.73 18.57
N ARG A 20 -28.41 8.63 19.20
CA ARG A 20 -26.97 8.78 18.95
C ARG A 20 -26.18 7.54 19.40
N GLN A 21 -26.53 6.93 20.53
CA GLN A 21 -25.93 5.68 20.99
C GLN A 21 -26.25 4.51 20.05
N ALA A 22 -27.51 4.36 19.63
CA ALA A 22 -27.91 3.34 18.66
C ALA A 22 -27.24 3.51 17.29
N ALA A 23 -27.03 4.74 16.83
CA ALA A 23 -26.29 5.03 15.60
C ALA A 23 -24.81 4.65 15.71
N ARG A 24 -24.16 4.97 16.84
CA ARG A 24 -22.76 4.58 17.11
C ARG A 24 -22.60 3.07 17.20
N ASP A 25 -23.52 2.37 17.84
CA ASP A 25 -23.50 0.91 17.92
C ASP A 25 -23.70 0.26 16.56
N LYS A 26 -24.56 0.83 15.70
CA LYS A 26 -24.73 0.36 14.32
C LYS A 26 -23.46 0.59 13.50
N GLN A 27 -22.80 1.74 13.63
CA GLN A 27 -21.53 2.02 12.94
C GLN A 27 -20.39 1.10 13.43
N ARG A 28 -20.28 0.86 14.73
CA ARG A 28 -19.28 -0.07 15.29
C ARG A 28 -19.51 -1.52 14.85
N LYS A 29 -20.77 -1.97 14.81
CA LYS A 29 -21.11 -3.31 14.29
C LYS A 29 -20.86 -3.43 12.78
N LEU A 30 -21.08 -2.36 12.01
CA LEU A 30 -20.76 -2.32 10.58
C LEU A 30 -19.25 -2.36 10.34
N LEU A 31 -18.47 -1.55 11.05
CA LEU A 31 -17.00 -1.52 10.96
C LEU A 31 -16.37 -2.86 11.37
N LEU A 32 -16.85 -3.47 12.47
CA LEU A 32 -16.41 -4.79 12.91
C LEU A 32 -16.87 -5.90 11.94
N GLY A 33 -18.03 -5.76 11.30
CA GLY A 33 -18.51 -6.68 10.28
C GLY A 33 -17.72 -6.61 8.98
N VAL A 34 -17.34 -5.40 8.53
CA VAL A 34 -16.46 -5.18 7.37
C VAL A 34 -15.05 -5.71 7.64
N ALA A 35 -14.50 -5.43 8.83
CA ALA A 35 -13.21 -5.98 9.26
C ALA A 35 -13.25 -7.51 9.38
N GLY A 36 -14.31 -8.08 9.96
CA GLY A 36 -14.49 -9.53 10.09
C GLY A 36 -14.70 -10.24 8.74
N GLY A 37 -15.42 -9.61 7.81
CA GLY A 37 -15.59 -10.12 6.44
C GLY A 37 -14.27 -10.12 5.66
N LEU A 38 -13.46 -9.07 5.79
CA LEU A 38 -12.12 -9.00 5.22
C LEU A 38 -11.21 -10.11 5.76
N VAL A 39 -11.19 -10.33 7.07
CA VAL A 39 -10.37 -11.39 7.70
C VAL A 39 -10.77 -12.79 7.21
N LEU A 40 -12.06 -13.06 7.01
CA LEU A 40 -12.54 -14.36 6.52
C LEU A 40 -12.19 -14.61 5.04
N VAL A 41 -12.25 -13.59 4.19
CA VAL A 41 -11.82 -13.69 2.79
C VAL A 41 -10.30 -13.84 2.70
N SER A 42 -9.54 -13.11 3.52
CA SER A 42 -8.09 -13.26 3.63
C SER A 42 -7.68 -14.65 4.12
N ALA A 43 -8.39 -15.24 5.09
CA ALA A 43 -8.09 -16.60 5.57
C ALA A 43 -8.30 -17.68 4.50
N ALA A 44 -9.33 -17.53 3.65
CA ALA A 44 -9.60 -18.46 2.56
C ALA A 44 -8.53 -18.39 1.45
N VAL A 45 -8.03 -17.20 1.13
CA VAL A 45 -6.95 -16.99 0.14
C VAL A 45 -5.61 -17.48 0.68
N VAL A 46 -5.28 -17.17 1.95
CA VAL A 46 -4.05 -17.67 2.61
C VAL A 46 -4.06 -19.21 2.69
N GLY A 47 -5.20 -19.82 3.03
CA GLY A 47 -5.34 -21.28 3.06
C GLY A 47 -5.11 -21.95 1.70
N PHE A 48 -5.47 -21.28 0.60
CA PHE A 48 -5.25 -21.78 -0.76
C PHE A 48 -3.77 -21.68 -1.20
N VAL A 49 -3.03 -20.67 -0.74
CA VAL A 49 -1.63 -20.43 -1.12
C VAL A 49 -0.65 -21.29 -0.31
N VAL A 50 -0.89 -21.50 0.99
CA VAL A 50 0.01 -22.28 1.87
C VAL A 50 0.17 -23.73 1.39
N VAL A 51 -0.87 -24.32 0.78
CA VAL A 51 -0.82 -25.69 0.25
C VAL A 51 0.10 -25.82 -0.98
N LYS A 52 0.40 -24.71 -1.69
CA LYS A 52 1.19 -24.74 -2.92
C LYS A 52 2.67 -24.41 -2.77
N ASN A 53 3.12 -23.92 -1.62
CA ASN A 53 4.49 -23.42 -1.47
C ASN A 53 5.40 -24.22 -0.53
N ASN A 54 4.99 -25.41 -0.08
CA ASN A 54 5.82 -26.24 0.79
C ASN A 54 6.67 -27.24 -0.01
N SER A 55 7.61 -26.74 -0.81
CA SER A 55 8.64 -27.55 -1.45
C SER A 55 9.90 -26.71 -1.68
N GLY A 56 10.87 -26.83 -0.77
CA GLY A 56 12.20 -26.22 -0.93
C GLY A 56 13.02 -26.22 0.36
N ASP A 57 13.64 -27.36 0.67
CA ASP A 57 14.74 -27.46 1.65
C ASP A 57 16.00 -26.78 1.10
N GLY A 58 16.73 -26.04 1.95
CA GLY A 58 18.08 -25.55 1.69
C GLY A 58 18.52 -24.43 2.63
N ASP A 59 19.53 -24.70 3.47
CA ASP A 59 20.20 -23.73 4.35
C ASP A 59 20.60 -22.44 3.61
N GLY A 60 20.00 -21.30 3.97
CA GLY A 60 20.37 -20.01 3.41
C GLY A 60 19.39 -18.91 3.77
N ALA A 61 19.89 -17.71 4.09
CA ALA A 61 19.07 -16.55 4.36
C ALA A 61 18.04 -16.32 3.22
N PRO A 62 16.83 -15.80 3.52
CA PRO A 62 15.78 -15.63 2.51
C PRO A 62 16.27 -14.79 1.33
N LYS A 63 16.16 -15.32 0.12
CA LYS A 63 16.72 -14.72 -1.11
C LYS A 63 15.84 -13.62 -1.70
N ALA A 64 16.46 -12.65 -2.35
CA ALA A 64 15.73 -11.60 -3.06
C ALA A 64 14.95 -12.13 -4.28
N VAL A 65 13.89 -11.40 -4.66
CA VAL A 65 13.04 -11.69 -5.83
C VAL A 65 13.32 -10.66 -6.92
N ALA A 66 14.04 -11.07 -7.97
CA ALA A 66 14.30 -10.23 -9.12
C ALA A 66 13.09 -10.19 -10.07
N TYR A 67 12.67 -8.99 -10.48
CA TYR A 67 11.67 -8.83 -11.54
C TYR A 67 12.32 -8.92 -12.92
N THR A 68 11.80 -9.79 -13.77
CA THR A 68 12.32 -10.03 -15.13
C THR A 68 11.31 -9.69 -16.22
N GLY A 69 10.14 -9.16 -15.85
CA GLY A 69 9.10 -8.78 -16.79
C GLY A 69 9.34 -7.42 -17.48
N PRO A 70 8.43 -7.01 -18.38
CA PRO A 70 8.51 -5.73 -19.05
C PRO A 70 8.45 -4.56 -18.05
N LEU A 71 9.37 -3.61 -18.19
CA LEU A 71 9.41 -2.43 -17.33
C LEU A 71 9.59 -1.15 -18.15
N ALA A 72 8.79 -0.14 -17.85
CA ALA A 72 8.99 1.21 -18.38
C ALA A 72 10.20 1.88 -17.71
N PRO A 73 10.77 2.94 -18.32
CA PRO A 73 11.70 3.81 -17.62
C PRO A 73 11.16 4.18 -16.24
N THR A 74 11.96 3.92 -15.21
CA THR A 74 11.59 4.07 -13.80
C THR A 74 12.41 5.22 -13.21
N THR A 75 11.74 6.22 -12.67
CA THR A 75 12.37 7.42 -12.13
C THR A 75 11.85 7.72 -10.73
N ARG A 76 12.74 8.18 -9.85
CA ARG A 76 12.34 8.68 -8.54
C ARG A 76 12.03 10.17 -8.66
N GLN A 77 10.83 10.55 -8.23
CA GLN A 77 10.37 11.92 -8.18
C GLN A 77 10.91 12.64 -6.94
N GLU A 78 10.79 13.97 -6.88
CA GLU A 78 11.28 14.77 -5.75
C GLU A 78 10.61 14.41 -4.41
N ASP A 79 9.33 14.05 -4.47
CA ASP A 79 8.55 13.58 -3.32
C ASP A 79 8.88 12.13 -2.91
N GLY A 80 9.83 11.50 -3.59
CA GLY A 80 10.30 10.14 -3.35
C GLY A 80 9.45 9.04 -3.99
N SER A 81 8.32 9.38 -4.61
CA SER A 81 7.49 8.43 -5.38
C SER A 81 8.24 7.89 -6.61
N ILE A 82 7.78 6.75 -7.11
CA ILE A 82 8.38 6.09 -8.28
C ILE A 82 7.44 6.19 -9.46
N LEU A 83 7.84 6.95 -10.48
CA LEU A 83 7.14 7.07 -11.75
C LEU A 83 7.70 6.06 -12.75
N MET A 84 6.80 5.27 -13.33
CA MET A 84 7.06 4.36 -14.43
C MET A 84 6.27 4.83 -15.64
N SER A 85 6.98 5.27 -16.68
CA SER A 85 6.34 5.78 -17.90
C SER A 85 7.28 5.74 -19.10
N LYS A 86 6.74 5.39 -20.27
CA LYS A 86 7.40 5.65 -21.55
C LYS A 86 7.37 7.14 -21.87
N GLU A 87 8.38 7.61 -22.58
CA GLU A 87 8.40 8.97 -23.11
C GLU A 87 7.19 9.23 -24.02
N GLY A 88 6.58 10.41 -23.91
CA GLY A 88 5.45 10.82 -24.75
C GLY A 88 4.11 10.14 -24.45
N VAL A 89 3.98 9.34 -23.38
CA VAL A 89 2.71 8.69 -23.03
C VAL A 89 1.63 9.72 -22.65
N ALA A 90 0.57 9.75 -23.46
CA ALA A 90 -0.65 10.52 -23.21
C ALA A 90 -1.75 9.73 -22.47
N GLY A 91 -1.45 8.51 -22.01
CA GLY A 91 -2.39 7.67 -21.25
C GLY A 91 -2.77 8.23 -19.88
N PRO A 92 -3.78 7.65 -19.21
CA PRO A 92 -4.13 7.99 -17.84
C PRO A 92 -2.96 7.78 -16.87
N THR A 93 -3.02 8.43 -15.72
CA THR A 93 -2.09 8.23 -14.61
C THR A 93 -2.76 7.43 -13.50
N LEU A 94 -2.19 6.27 -13.21
CA LEU A 94 -2.58 5.40 -12.11
C LEU A 94 -1.59 5.57 -10.96
N VAL A 95 -2.08 5.99 -9.80
CA VAL A 95 -1.30 6.17 -8.59
C VAL A 95 -1.65 5.06 -7.60
N VAL A 96 -0.64 4.40 -7.05
CA VAL A 96 -0.75 3.32 -6.06
C VAL A 96 -0.19 3.82 -4.73
N PHE A 97 -1.06 3.99 -3.73
CA PHE A 97 -0.65 4.26 -2.35
C PHE A 97 -0.58 2.96 -1.59
N GLU A 98 0.58 2.68 -0.99
CA GLU A 98 0.88 1.38 -0.40
C GLU A 98 1.78 1.48 0.84
N ASP A 99 1.80 0.41 1.62
CA ASP A 99 2.67 0.21 2.79
C ASP A 99 3.21 -1.23 2.73
N PHE A 100 4.54 -1.38 2.86
CA PHE A 100 5.21 -2.68 2.77
C PHE A 100 4.86 -3.65 3.90
N GLN A 101 4.18 -3.20 4.95
CA GLN A 101 3.67 -4.04 6.04
C GLN A 101 2.17 -4.37 5.90
N CYS A 102 1.48 -3.79 4.92
CA CYS A 102 0.06 -4.06 4.70
C CYS A 102 -0.16 -5.39 3.94
N PRO A 103 -0.89 -6.37 4.52
CA PRO A 103 -1.15 -7.64 3.85
C PRO A 103 -1.98 -7.49 2.56
N ALA A 104 -2.91 -6.53 2.53
CA ALA A 104 -3.71 -6.27 1.33
C ALA A 104 -2.86 -5.68 0.18
N CYS A 105 -1.80 -4.92 0.49
CA CYS A 105 -0.87 -4.43 -0.53
C CYS A 105 -0.06 -5.59 -1.12
N LYS A 106 0.44 -6.49 -0.27
CA LYS A 106 1.10 -7.72 -0.71
C LYS A 106 0.19 -8.53 -1.63
N SER A 107 -1.05 -8.78 -1.22
CA SER A 107 -2.01 -9.52 -2.04
C SER A 107 -2.29 -8.85 -3.38
N LEU A 108 -2.34 -7.51 -3.44
CA LEU A 108 -2.50 -6.79 -4.69
C LEU A 108 -1.25 -6.90 -5.58
N ASP A 109 -0.03 -6.77 -5.03
CA ASP A 109 1.20 -6.93 -5.81
C ASP A 109 1.33 -8.34 -6.39
N GLU A 110 1.06 -9.37 -5.59
CA GLU A 110 1.07 -10.77 -6.02
C GLU A 110 0.05 -11.04 -7.14
N ALA A 111 -1.14 -10.46 -7.04
CA ALA A 111 -2.24 -10.73 -7.96
C ALA A 111 -2.19 -9.88 -9.25
N ALA A 112 -1.80 -8.61 -9.13
CA ALA A 112 -1.93 -7.62 -10.19
C ALA A 112 -0.71 -6.71 -10.37
N GLY A 113 0.32 -6.78 -9.51
CA GLY A 113 1.52 -5.94 -9.59
C GLY A 113 2.16 -5.99 -10.99
N ASP A 114 2.32 -7.18 -11.55
CA ASP A 114 2.89 -7.36 -12.88
C ASP A 114 2.04 -6.75 -14.00
N ALA A 115 0.72 -6.73 -13.86
CA ALA A 115 -0.16 -6.09 -14.83
C ALA A 115 -0.07 -4.56 -14.76
N LEU A 116 0.09 -3.98 -13.57
CA LEU A 116 0.35 -2.54 -13.40
C LEU A 116 1.68 -2.15 -14.08
N LEU A 117 2.75 -2.89 -13.81
CA LEU A 117 4.06 -2.69 -14.43
C LEU A 117 4.00 -2.82 -15.95
N LYS A 118 3.31 -3.86 -16.44
CA LYS A 118 3.09 -4.09 -17.87
C LYS A 118 2.30 -2.96 -18.52
N ALA A 119 1.26 -2.42 -17.87
CA ALA A 119 0.49 -1.29 -18.40
C ALA A 119 1.36 -0.04 -18.61
N ALA A 120 2.29 0.23 -17.69
CA ALA A 120 3.29 1.28 -17.87
C ALA A 120 4.26 0.95 -19.02
N ALA A 121 4.79 -0.28 -19.05
CA ALA A 121 5.72 -0.74 -20.07
C ALA A 121 5.11 -0.75 -21.48
N GLU A 122 3.79 -0.97 -21.61
CA GLU A 122 3.07 -0.91 -22.88
C GLU A 122 2.67 0.53 -23.26
N GLY A 123 2.81 1.50 -22.35
CA GLY A 123 2.42 2.89 -22.56
C GLY A 123 0.91 3.13 -22.44
N LYS A 124 0.16 2.15 -21.90
CA LYS A 124 -1.29 2.28 -21.64
C LYS A 124 -1.59 3.25 -20.51
N ALA A 125 -0.67 3.37 -19.56
CA ALA A 125 -0.77 4.30 -18.44
C ALA A 125 0.61 4.81 -18.02
N ARG A 126 0.61 5.86 -17.21
CA ARG A 126 1.73 6.18 -16.31
C ARG A 126 1.39 5.58 -14.97
N VAL A 127 2.32 4.86 -14.35
CA VAL A 127 2.09 4.24 -13.04
C VAL A 127 3.01 4.91 -12.03
N ILE A 128 2.44 5.39 -10.93
CA ILE A 128 3.18 6.03 -9.84
C ILE A 128 2.97 5.22 -8.57
N TYR A 129 4.04 4.69 -8.00
CA TYR A 129 4.01 4.07 -6.67
C TYR A 129 4.38 5.11 -5.61
N ARG A 130 3.54 5.22 -4.59
CA ARG A 130 3.68 6.14 -3.45
C ARG A 130 3.68 5.34 -2.15
N PRO A 131 4.82 4.70 -1.79
CA PRO A 131 4.95 4.05 -0.50
C PRO A 131 4.94 5.10 0.62
N PHE A 132 4.22 4.81 1.71
CA PHE A 132 4.16 5.65 2.91
C PHE A 132 4.01 4.78 4.17
N GLN A 133 3.98 5.40 5.35
CA GLN A 133 3.76 4.68 6.61
C GLN A 133 2.28 4.77 7.03
N LEU A 134 1.50 3.74 6.73
CA LEU A 134 0.11 3.60 7.17
C LEU A 134 0.02 3.43 8.69
N PHE A 135 0.86 2.54 9.25
CA PHE A 135 0.82 2.15 10.66
C PHE A 135 1.58 3.14 11.55
N LYS A 136 1.17 4.42 11.56
CA LYS A 136 1.81 5.46 12.41
C LYS A 136 0.98 5.92 13.61
N ALA A 137 -0.31 5.58 13.65
CA ALA A 137 -1.19 6.06 14.71
C ALA A 137 -0.75 5.51 16.08
N PRO A 138 -0.86 6.29 17.18
CA PRO A 138 -0.46 5.85 18.53
C PRO A 138 -1.18 4.60 19.04
N SER A 139 -2.28 4.20 18.40
CA SER A 139 -3.02 2.98 18.70
C SER A 139 -2.33 1.69 18.23
N PHE A 140 -1.36 1.79 17.31
CA PHE A 140 -0.59 0.63 16.86
C PHE A 140 0.59 0.38 17.80
N ALA A 141 0.72 -0.87 18.27
CA ALA A 141 1.83 -1.29 19.11
C ALA A 141 3.00 -1.79 18.27
N GLU A 142 4.22 -1.63 18.79
CA GLU A 142 5.41 -2.27 18.21
C GLU A 142 5.24 -3.80 18.13
N PRO A 143 5.83 -4.46 17.12
CA PRO A 143 6.77 -3.92 16.11
C PRO A 143 6.11 -3.33 14.85
N LEU A 144 4.78 -3.27 14.79
CA LEU A 144 4.07 -2.97 13.54
C LEU A 144 4.45 -1.62 12.90
N PRO A 145 4.47 -0.48 13.65
CA PRO A 145 4.92 0.79 13.10
C PRO A 145 6.38 0.79 12.63
N SER A 146 7.29 0.19 13.39
CA SER A 146 8.71 0.20 13.04
C SER A 146 9.01 -0.66 11.82
N VAL A 147 8.34 -1.81 11.65
CA VAL A 147 8.49 -2.67 10.46
C VAL A 147 7.99 -1.94 9.21
N SER A 148 6.80 -1.34 9.25
CA SER A 148 6.28 -0.50 8.16
C SER A 148 7.28 0.59 7.78
N ARG A 149 7.81 1.32 8.77
CA ARG A 149 8.78 2.39 8.54
C ARG A 149 10.11 1.88 7.97
N ARG A 150 10.62 0.74 8.42
CA ARG A 150 11.85 0.13 7.89
C ARG A 150 11.70 -0.29 6.42
N GLY A 151 10.58 -0.94 6.09
CA GLY A 151 10.27 -1.31 4.70
C GLY A 151 10.20 -0.09 3.78
N ALA A 152 9.48 0.95 4.19
CA ALA A 152 9.41 2.21 3.45
C ALA A 152 10.79 2.88 3.31
N ASN A 153 11.58 2.97 4.39
CA ASN A 153 12.92 3.56 4.35
C ASN A 153 13.83 2.83 3.36
N ALA A 154 13.84 1.50 3.39
CA ALA A 154 14.64 0.71 2.48
C ALA A 154 14.21 0.91 1.00
N ALA A 155 12.91 0.98 0.73
CA ALA A 155 12.38 1.28 -0.60
C ALA A 155 12.72 2.70 -1.09
N PHE A 156 12.75 3.71 -0.22
CA PHE A 156 13.20 5.06 -0.57
C PHE A 156 14.72 5.13 -0.80
N CYS A 157 15.51 4.31 -0.10
CA CYS A 157 16.96 4.22 -0.28
C CYS A 157 17.36 3.49 -1.58
N ALA A 158 16.53 2.58 -2.09
CA ALA A 158 16.85 1.80 -3.28
C ALA A 158 16.98 2.69 -4.54
N PRO A 159 17.92 2.39 -5.45
CA PRO A 159 17.98 3.04 -6.77
C PRO A 159 16.67 2.85 -7.56
N ALA A 160 16.28 3.85 -8.35
CA ALA A 160 15.00 3.81 -9.07
C ALA A 160 14.90 2.62 -10.04
N ASP A 161 15.98 2.31 -10.75
CA ASP A 161 16.07 1.18 -11.70
C ASP A 161 16.04 -0.20 -11.00
N LYS A 162 16.29 -0.24 -9.69
CA LYS A 162 16.23 -1.46 -8.86
C LYS A 162 14.98 -1.55 -7.99
N TRP A 163 14.21 -0.47 -7.93
CA TRP A 163 13.10 -0.33 -7.00
C TRP A 163 12.06 -1.44 -7.13
N VAL A 164 11.68 -1.81 -8.35
CA VAL A 164 10.66 -2.87 -8.58
C VAL A 164 11.07 -4.21 -8.01
N SER A 165 12.30 -4.65 -8.30
CA SER A 165 12.81 -5.92 -7.75
C SER A 165 12.92 -5.86 -6.23
N TYR A 166 13.32 -4.71 -5.69
CA TYR A 166 13.41 -4.54 -4.25
C TYR A 166 12.03 -4.51 -3.57
N ALA A 167 11.05 -3.81 -4.15
CA ALA A 167 9.67 -3.79 -3.67
C ALA A 167 9.02 -5.18 -3.69
N LYS A 168 9.20 -5.95 -4.78
CA LYS A 168 8.76 -7.35 -4.84
C LYS A 168 9.44 -8.22 -3.79
N THR A 169 10.73 -7.98 -3.53
CA THR A 169 11.45 -8.66 -2.46
C THR A 169 10.87 -8.33 -1.08
N LEU A 170 10.56 -7.06 -0.81
CA LEU A 170 9.93 -6.65 0.44
C LEU A 170 8.57 -7.31 0.64
N TYR A 171 7.72 -7.39 -0.40
CA TYR A 171 6.44 -8.08 -0.29
C TYR A 171 6.57 -9.60 -0.14
N ALA A 172 7.50 -10.23 -0.87
CA ALA A 172 7.78 -11.66 -0.75
C ALA A 172 8.17 -12.03 0.70
N HIS A 173 8.94 -11.18 1.36
CA HIS A 173 9.40 -11.34 2.74
C HIS A 173 8.65 -10.49 3.76
N GLN A 174 7.46 -9.99 3.41
CA GLN A 174 6.63 -9.21 4.35
C GLN A 174 6.35 -10.05 5.59
N PRO A 175 6.77 -9.60 6.79
CA PRO A 175 6.50 -10.34 8.01
C PRO A 175 5.01 -10.24 8.36
N VAL A 176 4.51 -11.26 9.06
CA VAL A 176 3.15 -11.22 9.61
C VAL A 176 2.98 -10.00 10.52
N GLU A 177 1.84 -9.32 10.45
CA GLU A 177 1.56 -8.16 11.30
C GLU A 177 1.79 -8.46 12.79
N GLY A 178 2.48 -7.53 13.47
CA GLY A 178 2.89 -7.69 14.87
C GLY A 178 4.11 -8.59 15.10
N LYS A 179 4.80 -9.03 14.04
CA LYS A 179 6.10 -9.71 14.13
C LYS A 179 7.23 -8.79 13.66
N ASN A 180 8.43 -9.04 14.17
CA ASN A 180 9.64 -8.40 13.68
C ASN A 180 9.92 -8.84 12.24
N GLY A 181 10.68 -8.04 11.51
CA GLY A 181 11.12 -8.28 10.15
C GLY A 181 11.65 -6.99 9.53
N PHE A 182 12.18 -7.10 8.31
CA PHE A 182 12.90 -5.99 7.67
C PHE A 182 14.02 -5.46 8.56
N GLU A 183 14.74 -6.37 9.22
CA GLU A 183 15.93 -6.02 9.97
C GLU A 183 17.04 -5.60 8.99
N ASN A 184 17.94 -4.72 9.44
CA ASN A 184 18.98 -4.16 8.58
C ASN A 184 19.78 -5.24 7.83
N ALA A 185 20.13 -6.34 8.50
CA ALA A 185 20.87 -7.44 7.87
C ALA A 185 20.12 -8.05 6.68
N GLU A 186 18.80 -8.23 6.78
CA GLU A 186 17.94 -8.78 5.72
C GLU A 186 17.88 -7.80 4.54
N LEU A 187 17.56 -6.54 4.84
CA LEU A 187 17.42 -5.47 3.85
C LEU A 187 18.70 -5.27 3.04
N LEU A 188 19.86 -5.30 3.69
CA LEU A 188 21.17 -5.18 3.04
C LEU A 188 21.53 -6.45 2.26
N SER A 189 21.17 -7.64 2.76
CA SER A 189 21.39 -8.90 2.04
C SER A 189 20.64 -8.92 0.71
N TRP A 190 19.38 -8.49 0.69
CA TRP A 190 18.59 -8.44 -0.52
C TRP A 190 19.14 -7.45 -1.55
N ALA A 191 19.72 -6.33 -1.11
CA ALA A 191 20.42 -5.40 -2.00
C ALA A 191 21.69 -6.01 -2.61
N ARG A 192 22.38 -6.91 -1.89
CA ARG A 192 23.53 -7.68 -2.42
C ARG A 192 23.07 -8.70 -3.44
N ASP A 193 22.02 -9.47 -3.13
CA ASP A 193 21.44 -10.45 -4.07
C ASP A 193 20.98 -9.78 -5.37
N LEU A 194 20.44 -8.56 -5.31
CA LEU A 194 20.01 -7.76 -6.47
C LEU A 194 21.13 -6.92 -7.12
N GLY A 195 22.35 -7.01 -6.59
CA GLY A 195 23.55 -6.41 -7.18
C GLY A 195 23.63 -4.88 -7.12
N PHE A 196 22.99 -4.23 -6.14
CA PHE A 196 23.03 -2.76 -5.99
C PHE A 196 23.49 -2.27 -4.61
N TYR A 197 23.83 -3.18 -3.70
CA TYR A 197 24.39 -2.81 -2.40
C TYR A 197 25.60 -1.87 -2.54
N SER A 198 25.63 -0.84 -1.70
CA SER A 198 26.72 0.14 -1.61
C SER A 198 26.83 0.67 -0.18
N ALA A 199 27.94 1.35 0.14
CA ALA A 199 28.12 2.00 1.44
C ALA A 199 27.05 3.09 1.69
N ASP A 200 26.64 3.81 0.65
CA ASP A 200 25.58 4.82 0.73
C ASP A 200 24.22 4.19 1.00
N PHE A 201 23.90 3.08 0.33
CA PHE A 201 22.67 2.33 0.61
C PHE A 201 22.65 1.81 2.04
N GLU A 202 23.77 1.24 2.52
CA GLU A 202 23.87 0.77 3.90
C GLU A 202 23.65 1.89 4.91
N LYS A 203 24.33 3.02 4.73
CA LYS A 203 24.17 4.20 5.58
C LYS A 203 22.72 4.72 5.54
N CYS A 204 22.09 4.71 4.38
CA CYS A 204 20.70 5.14 4.20
C CYS A 204 19.72 4.23 4.96
N VAL A 205 19.87 2.91 4.83
CA VAL A 205 19.02 1.91 5.48
C VAL A 205 19.23 1.93 7.00
N THR A 206 20.47 1.71 7.45
CA THR A 206 20.81 1.57 8.87
C THR A 206 20.59 2.85 9.67
N GLY A 207 20.80 4.01 9.03
CA GLY A 207 20.60 5.32 9.64
C GLY A 207 19.19 5.88 9.51
N MET A 208 18.24 5.13 8.91
CA MET A 208 16.87 5.61 8.65
C MET A 208 16.83 6.99 7.95
N GLN A 209 17.73 7.22 6.98
CA GLN A 209 17.94 8.54 6.39
C GLN A 209 16.72 9.08 5.64
N LYS A 210 15.76 8.22 5.29
CA LYS A 210 14.52 8.59 4.59
C LYS A 210 13.34 8.79 5.53
N ALA A 211 13.57 8.79 6.85
CA ALA A 211 12.53 9.01 7.85
C ALA A 211 11.70 10.28 7.60
N ALA A 212 12.34 11.41 7.30
CA ALA A 212 11.64 12.67 7.04
C ALA A 212 10.87 12.67 5.71
N ASP A 213 11.38 11.99 4.69
CA ASP A 213 10.70 11.85 3.39
C ASP A 213 9.45 10.96 3.54
N ILE A 214 9.53 9.90 4.35
CA ILE A 214 8.38 9.06 4.71
C ILE A 214 7.32 9.86 5.45
N ASP A 215 7.72 10.74 6.39
CA ASP A 215 6.78 11.58 7.12
C ASP A 215 6.05 12.54 6.17
N LYS A 216 6.75 13.12 5.17
CA LYS A 216 6.14 13.94 4.11
C LYS A 216 5.20 13.12 3.22
N ALA A 217 5.64 11.94 2.75
CA ALA A 217 4.82 11.07 1.92
C ALA A 217 3.54 10.62 2.65
N THR A 218 3.66 10.34 3.95
CA THR A 218 2.52 9.98 4.81
C THR A 218 1.57 11.15 4.97
N LYS A 219 2.07 12.35 5.22
CA LYS A 219 1.24 13.57 5.28
C LYS A 219 0.54 13.83 3.95
N TYR A 220 1.24 13.68 2.83
CA TYR A 220 0.64 13.82 1.50
C TYR A 220 -0.49 12.81 1.28
N ALA A 221 -0.31 11.55 1.68
CA ALA A 221 -1.38 10.54 1.60
C ALA A 221 -2.63 10.96 2.40
N GLU A 222 -2.44 11.55 3.60
CA GLU A 222 -3.54 12.11 4.41
C GLU A 222 -4.25 13.28 3.70
N GLU A 223 -3.50 14.20 3.09
CA GLU A 223 -4.03 15.32 2.31
C GLU A 223 -4.82 14.83 1.08
N GLN A 224 -4.37 13.74 0.45
CA GLN A 224 -5.07 13.04 -0.62
C GLN A 224 -6.24 12.17 -0.14
N LYS A 225 -6.57 12.24 1.16
CA LYS A 225 -7.67 11.51 1.82
C LYS A 225 -7.55 9.99 1.71
N VAL A 226 -6.33 9.47 1.61
CA VAL A 226 -6.05 8.03 1.66
C VAL A 226 -6.33 7.54 3.08
N GLN A 227 -7.33 6.68 3.24
CA GLN A 227 -7.77 6.17 4.55
C GLN A 227 -7.30 4.72 4.82
N GLY A 228 -6.65 4.10 3.85
CA GLY A 228 -6.16 2.73 3.95
C GLY A 228 -5.37 2.35 2.71
N THR A 229 -4.77 1.16 2.75
CA THR A 229 -3.97 0.63 1.66
C THR A 229 -4.42 -0.78 1.26
N PRO A 230 -4.29 -1.16 -0.02
CA PRO A 230 -3.90 -0.30 -1.13
C PRO A 230 -5.02 0.71 -1.46
N THR A 231 -4.63 1.93 -1.85
CA THR A 231 -5.54 2.89 -2.50
C THR A 231 -5.03 3.20 -3.89
N LEU A 232 -5.85 2.94 -4.90
CA LEU A 232 -5.52 3.22 -6.30
C LEU A 232 -6.31 4.45 -6.75
N LYS A 233 -5.62 5.41 -7.37
CA LYS A 233 -6.25 6.59 -7.98
C LYS A 233 -5.97 6.62 -9.47
N LEU A 234 -7.02 6.68 -10.28
CA LEU A 234 -6.93 6.82 -11.72
C LEU A 234 -7.34 8.23 -12.13
N ASN A 235 -6.41 9.00 -12.71
CA ASN A 235 -6.57 10.43 -13.02
C ASN A 235 -7.06 11.24 -11.81
N GLY A 236 -6.51 10.95 -10.63
CA GLY A 236 -6.84 11.62 -9.37
C GLY A 236 -8.16 11.17 -8.72
N LYS A 237 -8.93 10.28 -9.35
CA LYS A 237 -10.16 9.71 -8.78
C LYS A 237 -9.88 8.36 -8.13
N ASP A 238 -10.41 8.13 -6.94
CA ASP A 238 -10.30 6.83 -6.26
C ASP A 238 -10.98 5.73 -7.08
N LEU A 239 -10.29 4.61 -7.26
CA LEU A 239 -10.93 3.37 -7.66
C LEU A 239 -11.71 2.81 -6.48
N THR A 240 -12.91 2.29 -6.74
CA THR A 240 -13.71 1.64 -5.70
C THR A 240 -13.05 0.33 -5.25
N GLN A 241 -13.41 -0.14 -4.06
CA GLN A 241 -12.95 -1.44 -3.57
C GLN A 241 -13.34 -2.58 -4.51
N GLU A 242 -14.50 -2.47 -5.17
CA GLU A 242 -14.93 -3.42 -6.19
C GLU A 242 -13.99 -3.39 -7.41
N GLN A 243 -13.63 -2.22 -7.92
CA GLN A 243 -12.69 -2.09 -9.04
C GLN A 243 -11.30 -2.62 -8.69
N VAL A 244 -10.79 -2.32 -7.48
CA VAL A 244 -9.51 -2.86 -7.02
C VAL A 244 -9.58 -4.39 -6.89
N GLY A 245 -10.67 -4.93 -6.33
CA GLY A 245 -10.90 -6.37 -6.26
C GLY A 245 -11.02 -7.05 -7.63
N GLN A 246 -11.63 -6.38 -8.60
CA GLN A 246 -11.67 -6.83 -10.00
C GLN A 246 -10.29 -6.88 -10.63
N ILE A 247 -9.47 -5.83 -10.45
CA ILE A 247 -8.08 -5.81 -10.91
C ILE A 247 -7.29 -6.97 -10.29
N ALA A 248 -7.45 -7.22 -9.00
CA ALA A 248 -6.75 -8.31 -8.31
C ALA A 248 -7.21 -9.70 -8.80
N SER A 249 -8.52 -9.88 -9.06
CA SER A 249 -9.07 -11.18 -9.47
C SER A 249 -8.90 -11.46 -10.97
N SER A 250 -8.87 -10.41 -11.78
CA SER A 250 -8.72 -10.44 -13.23
C SER A 250 -7.89 -9.22 -13.66
N PRO A 251 -6.56 -9.36 -13.81
CA PRO A 251 -5.71 -8.23 -14.18
C PRO A 251 -6.06 -7.60 -15.53
N ALA A 252 -6.81 -8.30 -16.39
CA ALA A 252 -7.35 -7.75 -17.63
C ALA A 252 -8.38 -6.62 -17.40
N ALA A 253 -9.06 -6.59 -16.25
CA ALA A 253 -9.99 -5.52 -15.88
C ALA A 253 -9.28 -4.15 -15.78
N LEU A 254 -7.96 -4.15 -15.54
CA LEU A 254 -7.16 -2.93 -15.58
C LEU A 254 -7.24 -2.27 -16.95
N ASP A 255 -7.10 -3.03 -18.04
CA ASP A 255 -7.09 -2.48 -19.40
C ASP A 255 -8.42 -1.75 -19.72
N GLU A 256 -9.55 -2.29 -19.28
CA GLU A 256 -10.87 -1.68 -19.45
C GLU A 256 -10.99 -0.36 -18.67
N LEU A 257 -10.52 -0.34 -17.43
CA LEU A 257 -10.52 0.88 -16.59
C LEU A 257 -9.61 1.97 -17.18
N LEU A 258 -8.43 1.60 -17.67
CA LEU A 258 -7.50 2.54 -18.30
C LEU A 258 -8.09 3.11 -19.60
N ALA A 259 -8.71 2.27 -20.43
CA ALA A 259 -9.37 2.70 -21.65
C ALA A 259 -10.54 3.66 -21.38
N ALA A 260 -11.33 3.39 -20.33
CA ALA A 260 -12.46 4.24 -19.95
C ALA A 260 -12.04 5.59 -19.35
N ALA A 261 -10.88 5.67 -18.70
CA ALA A 261 -10.42 6.89 -18.02
C ALA A 261 -9.92 7.99 -18.98
N GLY A 262 -9.52 7.63 -20.19
CA GLY A 262 -8.97 8.56 -21.17
C GLY A 262 -7.64 9.20 -20.75
N SER A 263 -7.15 10.12 -21.56
CA SER A 263 -5.87 10.80 -21.35
C SER A 263 -5.86 11.71 -20.13
N SER A 264 -4.68 11.89 -19.52
CA SER A 264 -4.42 12.86 -18.47
C SER A 264 -3.21 13.73 -18.83
N PRO A 265 -3.16 15.01 -18.43
CA PRO A 265 -1.93 15.80 -18.54
C PRO A 265 -0.75 15.05 -17.90
N ALA A 266 0.47 15.28 -18.38
CA ALA A 266 1.66 14.74 -17.73
C ALA A 266 1.64 15.10 -16.23
N PRO A 267 2.05 14.18 -15.32
CA PRO A 267 2.09 14.49 -13.90
C PRO A 267 2.95 15.74 -13.71
N SER A 268 2.38 16.78 -13.12
CA SER A 268 3.10 17.99 -12.75
C SER A 268 4.07 17.63 -11.63
N ASP A 269 5.34 17.98 -11.78
CA ASP A 269 6.33 17.99 -10.70
C ASP A 269 5.75 18.84 -9.55
N GLN A 270 5.27 18.18 -8.49
CA GLN A 270 4.77 18.78 -7.25
C GLN A 270 5.35 18.03 -6.06
#